data_AF-A0A8J3AP28-F1
#
_entry.id   AF-A0A8J3AP28-F1
#
_cell.length_a   1.000
_cell.length_b   1.000
_cell.length_c   1.000
_cell.angle_alpha   90.00
_cell.angle_beta   90.00
_cell.angle_gamma   90.00
#
_symmetry.space_group_name_H-M   'P 1'
#
loop_
_entity.id
_entity.type
_entity.pdbx_description
1 polymer ?
#
loop_
_entity_poly.entity_id
_entity_poly.type
_entity_poly.pdbx_seq_one_letter_code
_entity_poly.pdbx_strand_id
1 'polypeptide(L)'
;MPEGKIIKALSGFYYIETEDTIVACRGRGNFRNKKITPLVGDEAVYSVEKSGEGYLLEIKDRKNELVRPPIANVDQAILVFSAVEPNFSPNLLDRFLVLIEFNEIKPLIVITKIDLCNETQLQSVLEYVDYYRQIGYEVCLTSSKTEEGLEKVLPHLADKISVFAGQSGVGKSTLLNAINPELDLKTGIISTHLGRGKHTTRHVELIKIGEGLVADTPGFSSLEFIDIEAEDLSYCFIEMREKSQECKFRGCTHLKEPKCAVKEAVENGEITTERYNHYVSFIEEIRDRKPRY
;
A
#
# COMPACT_ATOMS: atom_id res chain seq x y z
N MET A 1 -3.17 25.55 20.31
CA MET A 1 -3.24 24.20 20.92
C MET A 1 -2.26 23.34 20.17
N PRO A 2 -1.51 22.43 20.82
CA PRO A 2 -0.51 21.64 20.14
C PRO A 2 -1.14 20.65 19.14
N GLU A 3 -0.38 20.35 18.10
CA GLU A 3 -0.75 19.42 17.04
C GLU A 3 0.26 18.29 16.98
N GLY A 4 -0.19 17.13 16.50
CA GLY A 4 0.69 16.00 16.26
C GLY A 4 -0.01 14.90 15.50
N LYS A 5 0.70 13.80 15.28
CA LYS A 5 0.21 12.67 14.49
C LYS A 5 -0.05 11.46 15.37
N ILE A 6 -1.20 10.81 15.21
CA ILE A 6 -1.51 9.56 15.89
C ILE A 6 -0.62 8.46 15.29
N ILE A 7 0.40 8.00 16.01
CA ILE A 7 1.31 6.93 15.55
C ILE A 7 0.88 5.55 16.03
N LYS A 8 0.03 5.45 17.05
CA LYS A 8 -0.46 4.18 17.60
C LYS A 8 -1.85 4.37 18.19
N ALA A 9 -2.71 3.36 18.02
CA ALA A 9 -4.02 3.30 18.65
C ALA A 9 -4.20 1.97 19.37
N LEU A 10 -4.40 2.01 20.70
CA LEU A 10 -4.50 0.81 21.53
C LEU A 10 -5.48 1.00 22.68
N SER A 11 -6.47 0.12 22.80
CA SER A 11 -7.39 0.05 23.95
C SER A 11 -8.07 1.39 24.31
N GLY A 12 -8.45 2.18 23.30
CA GLY A 12 -9.09 3.49 23.47
C GLY A 12 -8.14 4.65 23.75
N PHE A 13 -6.83 4.41 23.75
CA PHE A 13 -5.79 5.43 23.75
C PHE A 13 -5.23 5.65 22.36
N TYR A 14 -4.86 6.89 22.10
CA TYR A 14 -4.22 7.37 20.88
C TYR A 14 -2.90 8.03 21.25
N TYR A 15 -1.80 7.50 20.73
CA TYR A 15 -0.46 7.99 21.05
C TYR A 15 -0.03 8.96 19.96
N ILE A 16 0.20 10.21 20.35
CA ILE A 16 0.53 11.30 19.45
C ILE A 16 2.03 11.54 19.50
N GLU A 17 2.69 11.43 18.35
CA GLU A 17 4.09 11.86 18.19
C GLU A 17 4.15 13.38 18.07
N THR A 18 5.06 13.97 18.84
CA THR A 18 5.40 15.40 18.87
C THR A 18 6.90 15.55 18.64
N GLU A 19 7.41 16.78 18.50
CA GLU A 19 8.84 17.01 18.25
C GLU A 19 9.77 16.33 19.28
N ASP A 20 9.37 16.28 20.55
CA ASP A 20 10.23 15.80 21.65
C ASP A 20 9.74 14.52 22.34
N THR A 21 8.43 14.20 22.27
CA THR A 21 7.83 13.15 23.12
C THR A 21 6.63 12.46 22.46
N ILE A 22 6.21 11.34 23.05
CA ILE A 22 4.94 10.67 22.72
C ILE A 22 3.93 10.95 23.84
N VAL A 23 2.77 11.48 23.47
CA VAL A 23 1.69 11.81 24.42
C VAL A 23 0.53 10.83 24.26
N ALA A 24 0.18 10.13 25.34
CA ALA A 24 -1.00 9.26 25.37
C ALA A 24 -2.28 10.09 25.58
N CYS A 25 -3.16 10.08 24.58
CA CYS A 25 -4.41 10.82 24.58
C CYS A 25 -5.63 9.91 24.56
N ARG A 26 -6.75 10.38 25.13
CA ARG A 26 -8.07 9.76 24.99
C ARG A 26 -8.97 10.58 24.06
N GLY A 27 -9.83 9.89 23.31
CA GLY A 27 -10.90 10.55 22.56
C GLY A 27 -11.95 11.13 23.50
N ARG A 28 -12.27 12.42 23.38
CA ARG A 28 -13.43 13.00 24.08
C ARG A 28 -14.74 12.46 23.49
N GLY A 29 -15.80 12.44 24.30
CA GLY A 29 -17.13 11.97 23.86
C GLY A 29 -17.71 12.69 22.63
N ASN A 30 -17.19 13.89 22.31
CA ASN A 30 -17.58 14.66 21.12
C ASN A 30 -17.34 13.89 19.80
N PHE A 31 -16.29 13.06 19.71
CA PHE A 31 -16.03 12.27 18.50
C PHE A 31 -17.12 11.24 18.24
N ARG A 32 -17.73 10.66 19.29
CA ARG A 32 -18.87 9.74 19.15
C ARG A 32 -20.10 10.44 18.57
N ASN A 33 -20.37 11.67 19.01
CA ASN A 33 -21.48 12.48 18.48
C ASN A 33 -21.26 12.86 17.01
N LYS A 34 -20.01 13.14 16.62
CA LYS A 34 -19.62 13.44 15.24
C LYS A 34 -19.44 12.20 14.36
N LYS A 35 -19.57 10.98 14.91
CA LYS A 35 -19.28 9.70 14.23
C LYS A 35 -17.88 9.61 13.60
N ILE A 36 -16.92 10.35 14.15
CA ILE A 36 -15.52 10.30 13.72
C ILE A 36 -14.79 9.31 14.62
N THR A 37 -14.18 8.28 14.03
CA THR A 37 -13.28 7.36 14.74
C THR A 37 -11.85 7.81 14.46
N PRO A 38 -11.09 8.29 15.46
CA PRO A 38 -9.68 8.60 15.26
C PRO A 38 -8.89 7.34 14.85
N LEU A 39 -7.98 7.50 13.90
CA LEU A 39 -7.17 6.46 13.28
C LEU A 39 -5.68 6.75 13.43
N VAL A 40 -4.87 5.72 13.29
CA VAL A 40 -3.43 5.90 13.09
C VAL A 40 -3.20 6.69 11.80
N GLY A 41 -2.23 7.60 11.79
CA GLY A 41 -1.96 8.51 10.68
C GLY A 41 -2.78 9.81 10.69
N ASP A 42 -3.80 9.93 11.53
CA ASP A 42 -4.53 11.20 11.69
C ASP A 42 -3.62 12.30 12.23
N GLU A 43 -3.71 13.49 11.63
CA GLU A 43 -3.28 14.73 12.26
C GLU A 43 -4.35 15.19 13.25
N ALA A 44 -3.94 15.47 14.48
CA ALA A 44 -4.85 15.77 15.56
C ALA A 44 -4.40 16.99 16.38
N VAL A 45 -5.39 17.78 16.79
CA VAL A 45 -5.21 18.81 17.82
C VAL A 45 -5.49 18.16 19.17
N TYR A 46 -4.60 18.36 20.14
CA TYR A 46 -4.73 17.77 21.46
C TYR A 46 -4.47 18.79 22.58
N SER A 47 -4.81 18.40 23.81
CA SER A 47 -4.45 19.12 25.02
C SER A 47 -3.88 18.18 26.06
N VAL A 48 -2.90 18.66 26.83
CA VAL A 48 -2.39 17.97 28.01
C VAL A 48 -2.80 18.78 29.24
N GLU A 49 -3.54 18.16 30.14
CA GLU A 49 -3.91 18.78 31.40
C GLU A 49 -2.72 18.80 32.36
N LYS A 50 -2.77 19.65 33.40
CA LYS A 50 -1.72 19.72 34.44
C LYS A 50 -1.52 18.39 35.18
N SER A 51 -2.53 17.52 35.17
CA SER A 51 -2.49 16.15 35.70
C SER A 51 -1.66 15.20 34.83
N GLY A 52 -1.26 15.61 33.62
CA GLY A 52 -0.58 14.79 32.63
C GLY A 52 -1.52 14.04 31.68
N GLU A 53 -2.83 14.17 31.83
CA GLU A 53 -3.79 13.49 30.95
C GLU A 53 -3.94 14.20 29.59
N GLY A 54 -3.75 13.44 28.51
CA GLY A 54 -3.94 13.90 27.14
C GLY A 54 -5.37 13.69 26.62
N TYR A 55 -5.90 14.66 25.89
CA TYR A 55 -7.20 14.59 25.25
C TYR A 55 -7.13 15.03 23.79
N LEU A 56 -7.69 14.21 22.89
CA LEU A 56 -7.95 14.63 21.52
C LEU A 56 -9.07 15.67 21.51
N LEU A 57 -8.86 16.76 20.79
CA LEU A 57 -9.81 17.86 20.64
C LEU A 57 -10.42 17.87 19.25
N GLU A 58 -9.59 17.65 18.23
CA GLU A 58 -9.97 17.68 16.82
C GLU A 58 -9.12 16.70 16.01
N ILE A 59 -9.71 16.13 14.96
CA ILE A 59 -9.02 15.38 13.91
C ILE A 59 -9.14 16.23 12.65
N LYS A 60 -8.01 16.50 11.99
CA LYS A 60 -7.99 17.26 10.75
C LYS A 60 -8.54 16.44 9.57
N ASP A 61 -8.82 17.11 8.47
CA ASP A 61 -9.29 16.46 7.25
C ASP A 61 -8.28 15.41 6.75
N ARG A 62 -8.81 14.25 6.36
CA ARG A 62 -8.02 13.13 5.83
C ARG A 62 -7.86 13.29 4.33
N LYS A 63 -6.66 13.05 3.80
CA LYS A 63 -6.48 12.91 2.35
C LYS A 63 -6.97 11.56 1.82
N ASN A 64 -6.84 10.49 2.62
CA ASN A 64 -7.34 9.15 2.33
C ASN A 64 -7.47 8.33 3.63
N GLU A 65 -8.16 7.19 3.53
CA GLU A 65 -8.37 6.23 4.61
C GLU A 65 -8.38 4.82 4.05
N LEU A 66 -7.57 3.93 4.64
CA LEU A 66 -7.65 2.51 4.40
C LEU A 66 -8.51 1.85 5.48
N VAL A 67 -9.38 0.93 5.07
CA VAL A 67 -10.23 0.17 5.99
C VAL A 67 -9.44 -0.95 6.68
N ARG A 68 -8.50 -1.57 5.96
CA ARG A 68 -7.64 -2.65 6.46
C ARG A 68 -6.22 -2.44 5.95
N PRO A 69 -5.25 -2.12 6.82
CA PRO A 69 -5.42 -1.72 8.22
C PRO A 69 -6.24 -0.42 8.32
N PRO A 70 -6.89 -0.15 9.46
CA PRO A 70 -7.50 1.15 9.72
C PRO A 70 -6.41 2.22 9.93
N ILE A 71 -6.04 2.91 8.85
CA ILE A 71 -5.01 3.97 8.83
C ILE A 71 -5.45 5.10 7.89
N ALA A 72 -5.14 6.34 8.27
CA ALA A 72 -5.41 7.53 7.48
C ALA A 72 -4.11 8.16 6.94
N ASN A 73 -4.26 9.03 5.95
CA ASN A 73 -3.20 9.87 5.42
C ASN A 73 -1.96 9.13 4.90
N VAL A 74 -2.17 7.97 4.27
CA VAL A 74 -1.11 7.20 3.61
C VAL A 74 -0.64 7.93 2.35
N ASP A 75 0.66 8.22 2.24
CA ASP A 75 1.26 8.85 1.06
C ASP A 75 1.53 7.84 -0.05
N GLN A 76 2.00 6.66 0.34
CA GLN A 76 2.46 5.65 -0.60
C GLN A 76 2.32 4.22 -0.08
N ALA A 77 2.29 3.28 -1.02
CA ALA A 77 2.36 1.86 -0.74
C ALA A 77 3.62 1.26 -1.34
N ILE A 78 4.45 0.67 -0.48
CA ILE A 78 5.65 -0.07 -0.88
C ILE A 78 5.24 -1.52 -1.16
N LEU A 79 5.10 -1.84 -2.45
CA LEU A 79 4.70 -3.14 -2.94
C LEU A 79 5.92 -4.04 -3.07
N VAL A 80 6.14 -4.88 -2.06
CA VAL A 80 7.31 -5.76 -1.99
C VAL A 80 7.00 -7.12 -2.59
N PHE A 81 7.72 -7.47 -3.64
CA PHE A 81 7.66 -8.75 -4.33
C PHE A 81 9.06 -9.35 -4.38
N SER A 82 9.17 -10.68 -4.44
CA SER A 82 10.45 -11.33 -4.66
C SER A 82 10.62 -11.67 -6.14
N ALA A 83 11.84 -11.55 -6.64
CA ALA A 83 12.20 -12.07 -7.96
C ALA A 83 12.05 -13.59 -8.00
N VAL A 84 12.53 -14.26 -6.95
CA VAL A 84 12.45 -15.71 -6.73
C VAL A 84 12.14 -16.05 -5.27
N GLU A 85 11.58 -17.23 -5.03
CA GLU A 85 11.23 -17.74 -3.70
C GLU A 85 10.32 -16.82 -2.84
N PRO A 86 9.03 -16.60 -3.21
CA PRO A 86 8.34 -17.17 -4.38
C PRO A 86 8.71 -16.49 -5.69
N ASN A 87 8.42 -17.16 -6.81
CA ASN A 87 8.56 -16.56 -8.14
C ASN A 87 7.75 -15.28 -8.23
N PHE A 88 8.30 -14.29 -8.93
CA PHE A 88 7.59 -13.08 -9.27
C PHE A 88 6.26 -13.40 -9.97
N SER A 89 5.18 -12.75 -9.54
CA SER A 89 3.84 -12.95 -10.07
C SER A 89 3.28 -11.61 -10.54
N PRO A 90 3.29 -11.35 -11.87
CA PRO A 90 2.73 -10.13 -12.43
C PRO A 90 1.23 -9.99 -12.10
N ASN A 91 0.45 -11.08 -12.20
CA ASN A 91 -0.97 -11.08 -11.82
C ASN A 91 -1.20 -10.60 -10.38
N LEU A 92 -0.39 -11.07 -9.43
CA LEU A 92 -0.50 -10.65 -8.04
C LEU A 92 -0.13 -9.17 -7.89
N LEU A 93 0.95 -8.72 -8.52
CA LEU A 93 1.34 -7.31 -8.52
C LEU A 93 0.23 -6.41 -9.08
N ASP A 94 -0.36 -6.76 -10.21
CA ASP A 94 -1.46 -6.03 -10.84
C ASP A 94 -2.65 -5.88 -9.90
N ARG A 95 -2.95 -6.94 -9.15
CA ARG A 95 -4.01 -6.93 -8.14
C ARG A 95 -3.75 -5.92 -7.02
N PHE A 96 -2.51 -5.83 -6.54
CA PHE A 96 -2.12 -4.80 -5.58
C PHE A 96 -2.19 -3.40 -6.20
N LEU A 97 -1.67 -3.22 -7.42
CA LEU A 97 -1.68 -1.93 -8.11
C LEU A 97 -3.11 -1.40 -8.28
N VAL A 98 -4.05 -2.24 -8.72
CA VAL A 98 -5.47 -1.87 -8.82
C VAL A 98 -6.02 -1.37 -7.48
N LEU A 99 -5.78 -2.10 -6.40
CA LEU A 99 -6.26 -1.71 -5.07
C LEU A 99 -5.61 -0.40 -4.58
N ILE A 100 -4.33 -0.19 -4.88
CA ILE A 100 -3.59 1.01 -4.48
C ILE A 100 -4.06 2.24 -5.27
N GLU A 101 -4.19 2.11 -6.59
CA GLU A 101 -4.66 3.18 -7.47
C GLU A 101 -6.12 3.56 -7.14
N PHE A 102 -6.98 2.58 -6.84
CA PHE A 102 -8.36 2.85 -6.41
C PHE A 102 -8.45 3.66 -5.11
N ASN A 103 -7.48 3.49 -4.20
CA ASN A 103 -7.40 4.25 -2.95
C ASN A 103 -6.61 5.56 -3.10
N GLU A 104 -6.24 5.95 -4.33
CA GLU A 104 -5.48 7.16 -4.64
C GLU A 104 -4.15 7.25 -3.87
N ILE A 105 -3.50 6.09 -3.64
CA ILE A 105 -2.21 5.99 -2.97
C ILE A 105 -1.14 5.77 -4.04
N LYS A 106 0.03 6.42 -3.91
CA LYS A 106 1.13 6.23 -4.86
C LYS A 106 1.84 4.88 -4.62
N PRO A 107 1.91 3.96 -5.59
CA PRO A 107 2.69 2.73 -5.43
C PRO A 107 4.19 2.96 -5.70
N LEU A 108 5.04 2.30 -4.91
CA LEU A 108 6.45 2.02 -5.23
C LEU A 108 6.63 0.51 -5.29
N ILE A 109 7.11 -0.01 -6.42
CA ILE A 109 7.35 -1.44 -6.58
C ILE A 109 8.77 -1.75 -6.13
N VAL A 110 8.93 -2.70 -5.21
CA VAL A 110 10.24 -3.18 -4.75
C VAL A 110 10.34 -4.67 -5.00
N ILE A 111 11.24 -5.05 -5.91
CA ILE A 111 11.55 -6.45 -6.20
C ILE A 111 12.80 -6.85 -5.40
N THR A 112 12.65 -7.82 -4.50
CA THR A 112 13.69 -8.33 -3.59
C THR A 112 14.30 -9.62 -4.12
N LYS A 113 15.36 -10.08 -3.43
CA LYS A 113 16.00 -11.39 -3.67
C LYS A 113 16.60 -11.57 -5.06
N ILE A 114 17.04 -10.47 -5.69
CA ILE A 114 17.71 -10.52 -6.99
C ILE A 114 19.03 -11.30 -6.93
N ASP A 115 19.63 -11.40 -5.75
CA ASP A 115 20.85 -12.17 -5.48
C ASP A 115 20.68 -13.68 -5.62
N LEU A 116 19.43 -14.17 -5.63
CA LEU A 116 19.10 -15.59 -5.76
C LEU A 116 18.74 -15.98 -7.21
N CYS A 117 18.63 -15.02 -8.12
CA CYS A 117 18.29 -15.28 -9.51
C CYS A 117 19.49 -15.83 -10.30
N ASN A 118 19.23 -16.80 -11.18
CA ASN A 118 20.13 -17.06 -12.31
C ASN A 118 19.90 -16.03 -13.44
N GLU A 119 20.78 -16.02 -14.44
CA GLU A 119 20.72 -15.06 -15.56
C GLU A 119 19.36 -15.05 -16.28
N THR A 120 18.79 -16.23 -16.57
CA THR A 120 17.48 -16.33 -17.24
C THR A 120 16.34 -15.80 -16.39
N GLN A 121 16.34 -16.12 -15.09
CA GLN A 121 15.33 -15.62 -14.14
C GLN A 121 15.42 -14.12 -13.97
N LEU A 122 16.64 -13.58 -13.84
CA LEU A 122 16.85 -12.15 -13.71
C LEU A 122 16.38 -11.42 -14.97
N GLN A 123 16.73 -11.93 -16.15
CA GLN A 123 16.31 -11.35 -17.43
C GLN A 123 14.78 -11.32 -17.56
N SER A 124 14.10 -12.41 -17.20
CA SER A 124 12.64 -12.48 -17.17
C SER A 124 12.02 -11.42 -16.25
N VAL A 125 12.59 -11.22 -15.05
CA VAL A 125 12.11 -10.20 -14.11
C VAL A 125 12.37 -8.79 -14.65
N LEU A 126 13.50 -8.57 -15.32
CA LEU A 126 13.85 -7.27 -15.90
C LEU A 126 12.88 -6.84 -17.01
N GLU A 127 12.40 -7.76 -17.84
CA GLU A 127 11.37 -7.47 -18.85
C GLU A 127 10.09 -6.89 -18.22
N TYR A 128 9.65 -7.45 -17.09
CA TYR A 128 8.53 -6.90 -16.33
C TYR A 128 8.87 -5.53 -15.74
N VAL A 129 10.03 -5.39 -15.11
CA VAL A 129 10.49 -4.13 -14.51
C VAL A 129 10.48 -3.00 -15.54
N ASP A 130 10.99 -3.26 -16.74
CA ASP A 130 11.05 -2.27 -17.81
C ASP A 130 9.64 -1.89 -18.29
N TYR A 131 8.74 -2.86 -18.41
CA TYR A 131 7.33 -2.59 -18.73
C TYR A 131 6.65 -1.72 -17.66
N TYR A 132 6.76 -2.07 -16.37
CA TYR A 132 6.17 -1.28 -15.28
C TYR A 132 6.73 0.15 -15.23
N ARG A 133 8.02 0.33 -15.51
CA ARG A 133 8.63 1.66 -15.63
C ARG A 133 8.10 2.42 -16.83
N GLN A 134 7.95 1.77 -17.98
CA GLN A 134 7.44 2.38 -19.20
C GLN A 134 6.01 2.93 -19.02
N ILE A 135 5.15 2.20 -18.29
CA ILE A 135 3.77 2.65 -18.00
C ILE A 135 3.69 3.67 -16.84
N GLY A 136 4.82 4.02 -16.23
CA GLY A 136 4.93 5.14 -15.28
C GLY A 136 5.14 4.77 -13.81
N TYR A 137 5.35 3.50 -13.47
CA TYR A 137 5.66 3.11 -12.08
C TYR A 137 7.13 3.25 -11.74
N GLU A 138 7.40 3.63 -10.50
CA GLU A 138 8.74 3.55 -9.92
C GLU A 138 9.01 2.11 -9.45
N VAL A 139 10.16 1.55 -9.88
CA VAL A 139 10.55 0.16 -9.58
C VAL A 139 11.99 0.09 -9.08
N CYS A 140 12.17 -0.41 -7.86
CA CYS A 140 13.46 -0.68 -7.25
C CYS A 140 13.76 -2.19 -7.24
N LEU A 141 14.96 -2.57 -7.66
CA LEU A 141 15.50 -3.93 -7.50
C LEU A 141 16.41 -3.93 -6.28
N THR A 142 16.25 -4.92 -5.40
CA THR A 142 16.95 -4.96 -4.11
C THR A 142 17.43 -6.35 -3.73
N SER A 143 18.52 -6.39 -2.98
CA SER A 143 18.98 -7.57 -2.26
C SER A 143 19.35 -7.16 -0.84
N SER A 144 18.59 -7.64 0.14
CA SER A 144 18.95 -7.41 1.55
C SER A 144 20.20 -8.17 1.99
N LYS A 145 20.69 -9.13 1.19
CA LYS A 145 21.90 -9.92 1.49
C LYS A 145 23.18 -9.23 1.01
N THR A 146 23.12 -8.63 -0.18
CA THR A 146 24.25 -7.92 -0.80
C THR A 146 24.17 -6.41 -0.59
N GLU A 147 23.09 -5.93 0.04
CA GLU A 147 22.73 -4.52 0.24
C GLU A 147 22.51 -3.72 -1.06
N GLU A 148 22.51 -4.40 -2.20
CA GLU A 148 22.29 -3.79 -3.51
C GLU A 148 20.88 -3.19 -3.59
N GLY A 149 20.81 -1.92 -4.03
CA GLY A 149 19.57 -1.22 -4.33
C GLY A 149 18.81 -0.70 -3.12
N LEU A 150 19.26 -0.98 -1.89
CA LEU A 150 18.65 -0.46 -0.67
C LEU A 150 18.75 1.08 -0.60
N GLU A 151 19.85 1.64 -1.13
CA GLU A 151 20.09 3.07 -1.23
C GLU A 151 19.06 3.80 -2.10
N LYS A 152 18.39 3.07 -3.01
CA LYS A 152 17.33 3.62 -3.85
C LYS A 152 16.00 3.69 -3.12
N VAL A 153 15.74 2.79 -2.16
CA VAL A 153 14.45 2.73 -1.44
C VAL A 153 14.34 3.82 -0.38
N LEU A 154 15.43 4.08 0.36
CA LEU A 154 15.47 5.03 1.48
C LEU A 154 14.93 6.44 1.14
N PRO A 155 15.36 7.08 0.04
CA PRO A 155 14.87 8.41 -0.33
C PRO A 155 13.35 8.46 -0.59
N HIS A 156 12.73 7.35 -0.99
CA HIS A 156 11.28 7.34 -1.18
C HIS A 156 10.52 7.43 0.14
N LEU A 157 11.09 6.99 1.26
CA LEU A 157 10.43 6.96 2.57
C LEU A 157 10.41 8.32 3.29
N ALA A 158 11.35 9.21 2.97
CA ALA A 158 11.50 10.50 3.65
C ALA A 158 10.19 11.30 3.66
N ASP A 159 9.83 11.82 4.83
CA ASP A 159 8.65 12.66 5.10
C ASP A 159 7.29 12.07 4.70
N LYS A 160 7.21 10.74 4.51
CA LYS A 160 5.98 10.06 4.06
C LYS A 160 5.48 9.02 5.04
N ILE A 161 4.15 8.84 5.07
CA ILE A 161 3.50 7.66 5.65
C ILE A 161 3.42 6.58 4.57
N SER A 162 4.13 5.48 4.80
CA SER A 162 4.24 4.38 3.84
C SER A 162 3.61 3.12 4.41
N VAL A 163 2.77 2.45 3.63
CA VAL A 163 2.28 1.10 3.98
C VAL A 163 3.08 0.06 3.21
N PHE A 164 3.55 -0.98 3.89
CA PHE A 164 4.25 -2.09 3.22
C PHE A 164 3.26 -3.20 2.90
N ALA A 165 3.28 -3.67 1.65
CA ALA A 165 2.36 -4.68 1.16
C ALA A 165 3.08 -5.72 0.29
N GLY A 166 2.45 -6.87 0.07
CA GLY A 166 3.02 -7.99 -0.69
C GLY A 166 2.81 -9.33 0.00
N GLN A 167 3.01 -10.44 -0.72
CA GLN A 167 2.79 -11.79 -0.18
C GLN A 167 3.75 -12.14 0.98
N SER A 168 3.41 -13.19 1.73
CA SER A 168 4.31 -13.72 2.76
C SER A 168 5.59 -14.29 2.12
N GLY A 169 6.73 -14.20 2.80
CA GLY A 169 7.99 -14.79 2.33
C GLY A 169 8.81 -13.96 1.35
N VAL A 170 8.28 -12.86 0.79
CA VAL A 170 9.02 -11.95 -0.12
C VAL A 170 10.13 -11.13 0.53
N GLY A 171 10.27 -11.16 1.85
CA GLY A 171 11.34 -10.44 2.54
C GLY A 171 11.01 -9.02 3.01
N LYS A 172 9.74 -8.67 3.26
CA LYS A 172 9.35 -7.36 3.83
C LYS A 172 10.10 -7.01 5.13
N SER A 173 10.08 -7.88 6.15
CA SER A 173 10.83 -7.64 7.39
C SER A 173 12.33 -7.57 7.15
N THR A 174 12.86 -8.41 6.25
CA THR A 174 14.29 -8.42 5.93
C THR A 174 14.69 -7.09 5.29
N LEU A 175 13.88 -6.57 4.37
CA LEU A 175 14.05 -5.26 3.77
C LEU A 175 13.98 -4.14 4.82
N LEU A 176 12.98 -4.16 5.69
CA LEU A 176 12.83 -3.17 6.77
C LEU A 176 14.02 -3.17 7.72
N ASN A 177 14.51 -4.34 8.14
CA ASN A 177 15.70 -4.46 8.99
C ASN A 177 16.98 -4.01 8.26
N ALA A 178 17.09 -4.27 6.96
CA ALA A 178 18.25 -3.83 6.19
C ALA A 178 18.27 -2.30 6.02
N ILE A 179 17.09 -1.68 5.91
CA ILE A 179 16.93 -0.22 5.82
C ILE A 179 17.13 0.45 7.19
N ASN A 180 16.64 -0.16 8.27
CA ASN A 180 16.81 0.32 9.63
C ASN A 180 17.15 -0.85 10.57
N PRO A 181 18.46 -1.09 10.81
CA PRO A 181 18.93 -2.19 11.65
C PRO A 181 18.44 -2.13 13.10
N GLU A 182 18.06 -0.95 13.61
CA GLU A 182 17.60 -0.78 15.00
C GLU A 182 16.20 -1.38 15.24
N LEU A 183 15.46 -1.74 14.19
CA LEU A 183 14.11 -2.29 14.31
C LEU A 183 14.05 -3.71 14.91
N ASP A 184 15.15 -4.49 14.79
CA ASP A 184 15.26 -5.90 15.25
C ASP A 184 14.01 -6.76 14.98
N LEU A 185 13.39 -6.63 13.80
CA LEU A 185 12.19 -7.39 13.47
C LEU A 185 12.57 -8.86 13.26
N LYS A 186 11.92 -9.80 13.95
CA LYS A 186 12.17 -11.24 13.69
C LYS A 186 11.84 -11.60 12.23
N THR A 187 12.85 -12.06 11.50
CA THR A 187 12.72 -12.53 10.11
C THR A 187 11.73 -13.68 10.03
N GLY A 188 10.89 -13.69 8.98
CA GLY A 188 9.85 -14.71 8.80
C GLY A 188 8.61 -14.56 9.69
N ILE A 189 8.58 -13.57 10.58
CA ILE A 189 7.42 -13.31 11.43
C ILE A 189 7.08 -11.81 11.41
N ILE A 190 6.55 -11.35 10.27
CA ILE A 190 5.86 -10.05 10.05
C ILE A 190 4.57 -9.96 10.89
N SER A 191 4.55 -10.57 12.06
CA SER A 191 3.30 -10.82 12.75
C SER A 191 3.40 -10.98 14.25
N THR A 192 4.54 -11.37 14.82
CA THR A 192 4.62 -11.58 16.27
C THR A 192 5.19 -10.39 17.03
N HIS A 193 6.00 -9.55 16.40
CA HIS A 193 6.55 -8.37 17.08
C HIS A 193 5.67 -7.13 17.01
N LEU A 194 4.77 -7.02 16.03
CA LEU A 194 3.64 -6.06 16.05
C LEU A 194 2.36 -6.63 16.68
N GLY A 195 2.49 -7.55 17.66
CA GLY A 195 1.39 -7.89 18.56
C GLY A 195 0.58 -9.17 18.27
N ARG A 196 1.13 -10.23 17.65
CA ARG A 196 0.51 -11.57 17.79
C ARG A 196 0.84 -12.18 19.14
N GLY A 197 0.02 -11.85 20.13
CA GLY A 197 -0.34 -12.80 21.18
C GLY A 197 -1.58 -13.59 20.76
N LYS A 198 -1.65 -14.87 21.13
CA LYS A 198 -2.67 -15.89 20.78
C LYS A 198 -4.15 -15.47 20.98
N HIS A 199 -4.41 -14.31 21.61
CA HIS A 199 -5.73 -13.68 21.77
C HIS A 199 -5.69 -12.13 21.76
N THR A 200 -4.77 -11.48 21.03
CA THR A 200 -4.56 -10.01 21.12
C THR A 200 -4.96 -9.28 19.83
N THR A 201 -5.75 -8.21 19.97
CA THR A 201 -6.30 -7.38 18.89
C THR A 201 -5.20 -6.81 17.98
N ARG A 202 -5.35 -6.94 16.65
CA ARG A 202 -4.49 -6.31 15.63
C ARG A 202 -4.50 -4.80 15.87
N HIS A 203 -3.41 -4.23 16.39
CA HIS A 203 -3.26 -2.77 16.47
C HIS A 203 -2.35 -2.31 15.34
N VAL A 204 -2.68 -1.15 14.77
CA VAL A 204 -1.87 -0.47 13.76
C VAL A 204 -0.89 0.42 14.51
N GLU A 205 0.35 0.46 14.05
CA GLU A 205 1.40 1.33 14.58
C GLU A 205 2.28 1.83 13.42
N LEU A 206 2.66 3.11 13.50
CA LEU A 206 3.63 3.74 12.62
C LEU A 206 5.01 3.67 13.27
N ILE A 207 5.94 3.09 12.54
CA ILE A 207 7.33 2.93 12.94
C ILE A 207 8.16 3.97 12.19
N LYS A 208 9.00 4.71 12.91
CA LYS A 208 9.91 5.68 12.30
C LYS A 208 11.06 4.96 11.60
N ILE A 209 11.29 5.30 10.33
CA ILE A 209 12.37 4.76 9.50
C ILE A 209 13.01 5.93 8.75
N GLY A 210 14.23 6.31 9.17
CA GLY A 210 14.84 7.56 8.73
C GLY A 210 13.94 8.75 9.06
N GLU A 211 13.58 9.52 8.04
CA GLU A 211 12.66 10.66 8.13
C GLU A 211 11.20 10.27 7.81
N GLY A 212 10.94 8.99 7.52
CA GLY A 212 9.63 8.46 7.17
C GLY A 212 8.91 7.74 8.31
N LEU A 213 7.63 7.45 8.08
CA LEU A 213 6.80 6.61 8.93
C LEU A 213 6.31 5.40 8.13
N VAL A 214 6.48 4.21 8.68
CA VAL A 214 6.10 2.96 8.04
C VAL A 214 5.09 2.21 8.89
N ALA A 215 3.95 1.87 8.28
CA ALA A 215 3.01 0.94 8.86
C ALA A 215 3.30 -0.48 8.32
N ASP A 216 3.73 -1.37 9.20
CA ASP A 216 3.82 -2.80 8.86
C ASP A 216 2.44 -3.41 8.98
N THR A 217 1.78 -3.58 7.83
CA THR A 217 0.38 -3.97 7.83
C THR A 217 0.14 -5.10 6.85
N PRO A 218 -0.55 -6.18 7.26
CA PRO A 218 -1.12 -7.14 6.33
C PRO A 218 -2.39 -6.56 5.67
N GLY A 219 -2.45 -5.26 5.38
CA GLY A 219 -3.68 -4.54 5.05
C GLY A 219 -4.45 -5.08 3.86
N PHE A 220 -3.71 -5.28 2.78
CA PHE A 220 -4.18 -5.88 1.55
C PHE A 220 -4.25 -7.41 1.64
N SER A 221 -4.37 -7.99 2.85
CA SER A 221 -4.49 -9.45 3.03
C SER A 221 -5.76 -10.03 2.40
N SER A 222 -6.82 -9.23 2.26
CA SER A 222 -7.93 -9.53 1.35
C SER A 222 -7.70 -8.76 0.05
N LEU A 223 -7.18 -9.44 -0.96
CA LEU A 223 -6.96 -8.90 -2.30
C LEU A 223 -8.27 -8.79 -3.12
N GLU A 224 -9.41 -8.71 -2.44
CA GLU A 224 -10.73 -8.67 -3.06
C GLU A 224 -11.04 -7.24 -3.48
N PHE A 225 -11.52 -7.01 -4.71
CA PHE A 225 -11.85 -5.65 -5.16
C PHE A 225 -13.22 -5.17 -4.67
N ILE A 226 -13.57 -5.43 -3.40
CA ILE A 226 -14.91 -5.27 -2.82
C ILE A 226 -15.65 -4.00 -3.23
N ASP A 227 -14.95 -2.87 -3.22
CA ASP A 227 -15.51 -1.53 -3.46
C ASP A 227 -15.29 -1.03 -4.89
N ILE A 228 -14.67 -1.83 -5.76
CA ILE A 228 -14.38 -1.50 -7.16
C ILE A 228 -15.45 -2.11 -8.05
N GLU A 229 -16.19 -1.24 -8.76
CA GLU A 229 -17.15 -1.62 -9.79
C GLU A 229 -16.44 -1.88 -11.14
N ALA A 230 -17.10 -2.62 -12.02
CA ALA A 230 -16.50 -3.03 -13.30
C ALA A 230 -16.16 -1.83 -14.19
N GLU A 231 -16.94 -0.76 -14.11
CA GLU A 231 -16.75 0.49 -14.84
C GLU A 231 -15.56 1.31 -14.34
N ASP A 232 -15.16 1.13 -13.08
CA ASP A 232 -14.07 1.87 -12.45
C ASP A 232 -12.71 1.17 -12.61
N LEU A 233 -12.71 -0.14 -12.86
CA LEU A 233 -11.50 -0.96 -12.88
C LEU A 233 -10.47 -0.46 -13.92
N SER A 234 -10.90 -0.04 -15.11
CA SER A 234 -9.98 0.43 -16.16
C SER A 234 -9.23 1.70 -15.75
N TYR A 235 -9.82 2.53 -14.88
CA TYR A 235 -9.17 3.74 -14.36
C TYR A 235 -8.06 3.44 -13.34
N CYS A 236 -8.04 2.21 -12.81
CA CYS A 236 -7.00 1.73 -11.89
C CYS A 236 -5.76 1.16 -12.63
N PHE A 237 -5.79 1.10 -13.97
CA PHE A 237 -4.63 0.81 -14.81
C PHE A 237 -4.20 2.10 -15.49
N ILE A 238 -3.00 2.62 -15.16
CA ILE A 238 -2.52 3.93 -15.62
C ILE A 238 -2.60 4.06 -17.15
N GLU A 239 -2.09 3.05 -17.84
CA GLU A 239 -2.02 2.98 -19.30
C GLU A 239 -3.42 2.84 -19.94
N MET A 240 -4.34 2.12 -19.31
CA MET A 240 -5.71 1.96 -19.81
C MET A 240 -6.54 3.22 -19.55
N ARG A 241 -6.34 3.87 -18.40
CA ARG A 241 -6.96 5.16 -18.06
C ARG A 241 -6.64 6.21 -19.12
N GLU A 242 -5.39 6.31 -19.55
CA GLU A 242 -4.97 7.22 -20.61
C GLU A 242 -5.61 6.86 -21.95
N LYS A 243 -5.48 5.61 -22.39
CA LYS A 243 -6.03 5.14 -23.67
C LYS A 243 -7.56 5.13 -23.73
N SER A 244 -8.24 5.01 -22.60
CA SER A 244 -9.70 5.02 -22.54
C SER A 244 -10.31 6.32 -23.08
N GLN A 245 -9.56 7.44 -23.02
CA GLN A 245 -10.00 8.75 -23.53
C GLN A 245 -10.15 8.78 -25.06
N GLU A 246 -9.45 7.90 -25.75
CA GLU A 246 -9.47 7.77 -27.21
C GLU A 246 -10.53 6.76 -27.70
N CYS A 247 -11.26 6.10 -26.79
CA CYS A 247 -12.31 5.16 -27.16
C CYS A 247 -13.47 5.88 -27.86
N LYS A 248 -13.99 5.27 -28.94
CA LYS A 248 -15.13 5.82 -29.67
C LYS A 248 -16.38 6.01 -28.81
N PHE A 249 -16.60 5.11 -27.84
CA PHE A 249 -17.79 5.10 -26.99
C PHE A 249 -17.45 5.52 -25.57
N ARG A 250 -18.29 6.40 -24.99
CA ARG A 250 -18.24 6.72 -23.56
C ARG A 250 -18.66 5.50 -22.74
N GLY A 251 -17.95 5.22 -21.66
CA GLY A 251 -18.22 4.04 -20.81
C GLY A 251 -17.79 2.71 -21.45
N CYS A 252 -16.81 2.74 -22.35
CA CYS A 252 -16.21 1.53 -22.91
C CYS A 252 -15.59 0.68 -21.78
N THR A 253 -16.02 -0.56 -21.62
CA THR A 253 -15.45 -1.54 -20.68
C THR A 253 -14.27 -2.31 -21.28
N HIS A 254 -13.89 -1.96 -22.51
CA HIS A 254 -12.75 -2.52 -23.24
C HIS A 254 -12.84 -4.03 -23.54
N LEU A 255 -14.02 -4.65 -23.46
CA LEU A 255 -14.20 -6.08 -23.70
C LEU A 255 -14.67 -6.36 -25.13
N LYS A 256 -15.96 -6.09 -25.40
CA LYS A 256 -16.64 -6.47 -26.65
C LYS A 256 -16.86 -5.28 -27.58
N GLU A 257 -16.61 -4.08 -27.10
CA GLU A 257 -16.86 -2.84 -27.81
C GLU A 257 -16.01 -2.75 -29.08
N PRO A 258 -16.59 -2.34 -30.23
CA PRO A 258 -15.83 -2.09 -31.45
C PRO A 258 -15.11 -0.75 -31.36
N LYS A 259 -13.98 -0.60 -32.07
CA LYS A 259 -13.17 0.64 -32.09
C LYS A 259 -12.76 1.11 -30.68
N CYS A 260 -12.21 0.16 -29.91
CA CYS A 260 -11.69 0.38 -28.57
C CYS A 260 -10.18 0.69 -28.64
N ALA A 261 -9.79 1.89 -28.24
CA ALA A 261 -8.40 2.33 -28.25
C ALA A 261 -7.50 1.51 -27.32
N VAL A 262 -8.03 0.99 -26.20
CA VAL A 262 -7.29 0.07 -25.32
C VAL A 262 -6.94 -1.24 -26.04
N LYS A 263 -7.89 -1.82 -26.80
CA LYS A 263 -7.62 -3.06 -27.56
C LYS A 263 -6.65 -2.80 -28.73
N GLU A 264 -6.76 -1.65 -29.38
CA GLU A 264 -5.79 -1.23 -30.41
C GLU A 264 -4.38 -1.04 -29.82
N ALA A 265 -4.27 -0.45 -28.63
CA ALA A 265 -3.00 -0.34 -27.91
C ALA A 265 -2.41 -1.71 -27.53
N VAL A 266 -3.27 -2.70 -27.22
CA VAL A 266 -2.82 -4.09 -27.03
C VAL A 266 -2.31 -4.70 -28.34
N GLU A 267 -3.03 -4.51 -29.45
CA GLU A 267 -2.63 -5.00 -30.78
C GLU A 267 -1.30 -4.38 -31.25
N ASN A 268 -1.04 -3.13 -30.90
CA ASN A 268 0.20 -2.41 -31.23
C ASN A 268 1.35 -2.68 -30.25
N GLY A 269 1.12 -3.41 -29.17
CA GLY A 269 2.12 -3.73 -28.14
C GLY A 269 2.43 -2.58 -27.17
N GLU A 270 1.62 -1.52 -27.15
CA GLU A 270 1.72 -0.43 -26.17
C GLU A 270 1.23 -0.89 -24.79
N ILE A 271 0.24 -1.77 -24.75
CA ILE A 271 -0.23 -2.49 -23.56
C ILE A 271 0.07 -3.97 -23.76
N THR A 272 0.71 -4.62 -22.80
CA THR A 272 1.01 -6.06 -22.96
C THR A 272 -0.26 -6.90 -22.91
N THR A 273 -0.27 -7.98 -23.70
CA THR A 273 -1.38 -8.96 -23.71
C THR A 273 -1.65 -9.54 -22.32
N GLU A 274 -0.60 -9.80 -21.54
CA GLU A 274 -0.73 -10.31 -20.18
C GLU A 274 -1.44 -9.33 -19.26
N ARG A 275 -1.06 -8.05 -19.29
CA ARG A 275 -1.69 -6.97 -18.51
C ARG A 275 -3.17 -6.82 -18.86
N TYR A 276 -3.52 -6.87 -20.14
CA TYR A 276 -4.91 -6.87 -20.59
C TYR A 276 -5.67 -8.12 -20.13
N ASN A 277 -5.04 -9.29 -20.17
CA ASN A 277 -5.67 -10.52 -19.65
C ASN A 277 -5.94 -10.45 -18.14
N HIS A 278 -5.04 -9.84 -17.36
CA HIS A 278 -5.28 -9.61 -15.93
C HIS A 278 -6.48 -8.69 -15.72
N TYR A 279 -6.55 -7.57 -16.45
CA TYR A 279 -7.72 -6.70 -16.44
C TYR A 279 -9.03 -7.46 -16.72
N VAL A 280 -9.07 -8.28 -17.78
CA VAL A 280 -10.25 -9.09 -18.12
C VAL A 280 -10.59 -10.05 -16.97
N SER A 281 -9.61 -10.74 -16.41
CA SER A 281 -9.83 -11.67 -15.28
C SER A 281 -10.39 -10.96 -14.04
N PHE A 282 -9.94 -9.73 -13.78
CA PHE A 282 -10.41 -8.93 -12.65
C PHE A 282 -11.83 -8.40 -12.88
N ILE A 283 -12.18 -8.04 -14.12
CA ILE A 283 -13.58 -7.71 -14.48
C ILE A 283 -14.50 -8.90 -14.24
N GLU A 284 -14.08 -10.10 -14.64
CA GLU A 284 -14.86 -11.33 -14.40
C GLU A 284 -15.04 -11.58 -12.90
N GLU A 285 -13.97 -11.46 -12.11
CA GLU A 285 -14.04 -11.57 -10.65
C GLU A 285 -15.00 -10.55 -10.02
N ILE A 286 -15.00 -9.30 -10.49
CA ILE A 286 -15.92 -8.25 -10.02
C ILE A 286 -17.38 -8.63 -10.35
N ARG A 287 -17.65 -9.09 -11.57
CA ARG A 287 -19.00 -9.44 -12.04
C ARG A 287 -19.55 -10.69 -11.36
N ASP A 288 -18.70 -11.63 -10.98
CA ASP A 288 -19.10 -12.87 -10.29
C ASP A 288 -19.37 -12.68 -8.80
N ARG A 289 -19.20 -11.46 -8.26
CA ARG A 289 -19.56 -11.17 -6.88
C ARG A 289 -21.05 -11.31 -6.67
N LYS A 290 -21.43 -12.09 -5.65
CA LYS A 290 -22.82 -12.15 -5.21
C LYS A 290 -23.26 -10.75 -4.74
N PRO A 291 -24.46 -10.28 -5.12
CA PRO A 291 -25.00 -9.03 -4.61
C PRO A 291 -25.02 -9.08 -3.07
N ARG A 292 -24.47 -8.05 -2.42
CA ARG A 292 -24.63 -7.88 -0.97
C ARG A 292 -26.02 -7.31 -0.73
N TYR A 293 -26.98 -8.19 -0.38
CA TYR A 293 -28.29 -7.80 0.14
C TYR A 293 -28.20 -7.47 1.63
#